data_AF-A0A0Q9YUS1-F1
#
_entry.id   AF-A0A0Q9YUS1-F1
#
_cell.length_a   1.000
_cell.length_b   1.000
_cell.length_c   1.000
_cell.angle_alpha   90.00
_cell.angle_beta   90.00
_cell.angle_gamma   90.00
#
_symmetry.space_group_name_H-M   'P 1'
#
loop_
_entity.id
_entity.type
_entity.pdbx_description
1 polymer ?
#
loop_
_entity_poly.entity_id
_entity_poly.type
_entity_poly.pdbx_seq_one_letter_code
_entity_poly.pdbx_strand_id
1 'polypeptide(L)'
;MKRGPDHSEKATECNPSFAQIALGIPEIVANILHHYPRYGLRGQNNLATVSTVWHEAMKQCHLQDEPTFEKLITDCLKCPEGVIHILRDDTLLPYLSEEKILRLISCHSEFAIYLLENDVLPINQKNLMILTKHHAQVAMHLLTNPSWRQKLQNINIYKIGCQHPEIAQCILDNNMGSEDNESNRREGLKTLAESSLIIARRLLNDPATLIYLTEPNLKGPLVIYQYLELLIEFGKTIESFASFQPKINTSEDFINHFEALCELGLGAYELMVLGGYHTEIALKALQSETIFEKFPAINKKLTIDFWARRHEIVAMTILETESLCKNLTNSELADLCKSHSAAAKHVFSTSHLCERLYIGDFVKCIHPRIGELAMDILKLDIFHPHLNAGALIDVALSNPQAAKVILTTEEFNTKLSAVDIVLIHKKYPQMVRKILNTQSLRELLEPMHLELLEVMNRYFIIQPFITEISEQAKGWDLQTNKPSEEMDVVAVAKFTLKK
;
A
#
# COMPACT_ATOMS: atom_id res chain seq x y z
N MET A 1 -45.26 -45.96 36.39
CA MET A 1 -44.71 -44.62 36.07
C MET A 1 -45.05 -44.32 34.60
N LYS A 2 -45.89 -43.31 34.35
CA LYS A 2 -46.30 -42.88 33.00
C LYS A 2 -45.28 -41.86 32.46
N ARG A 3 -44.78 -42.06 31.24
CA ARG A 3 -43.95 -41.09 30.50
C ARG A 3 -44.86 -39.98 29.94
N GLY A 4 -44.45 -38.72 30.10
CA GLY A 4 -45.11 -37.54 29.52
C GLY A 4 -44.83 -37.37 28.03
N PRO A 5 -45.55 -36.48 27.33
CA PRO A 5 -45.51 -36.35 25.88
C PRO A 5 -44.33 -35.49 25.38
N ASP A 6 -43.79 -35.88 24.23
CA ASP A 6 -42.74 -35.16 23.50
C ASP A 6 -43.28 -33.85 22.90
N HIS A 7 -42.60 -32.75 23.22
CA HIS A 7 -42.79 -31.46 22.54
C HIS A 7 -41.77 -31.34 21.40
N SER A 8 -42.25 -31.54 20.16
CA SER A 8 -41.56 -31.15 18.93
C SER A 8 -41.93 -29.71 18.60
N GLU A 9 -41.00 -28.77 18.79
CA GLU A 9 -41.11 -27.40 18.29
C GLU A 9 -40.88 -27.38 16.78
N LYS A 10 -41.94 -27.05 16.01
CA LYS A 10 -41.83 -26.72 14.58
C LYS A 10 -41.35 -25.27 14.45
N ALA A 11 -40.11 -25.08 14.00
CA ALA A 11 -39.62 -23.78 13.57
C ALA A 11 -40.46 -23.28 12.37
N THR A 12 -40.99 -22.07 12.48
CA THR A 12 -41.80 -21.43 11.43
C THR A 12 -40.86 -20.71 10.48
N GLU A 13 -40.76 -21.17 9.23
CA GLU A 13 -40.03 -20.47 8.17
C GLU A 13 -40.72 -19.14 7.87
N CYS A 14 -40.09 -18.03 8.29
CA CYS A 14 -40.52 -16.69 7.89
C CYS A 14 -40.02 -16.40 6.47
N ASN A 15 -40.95 -16.20 5.54
CA ASN A 15 -40.61 -15.75 4.19
C ASN A 15 -39.93 -14.37 4.24
N PRO A 16 -38.87 -14.15 3.45
CA PRO A 16 -38.17 -12.87 3.41
C PRO A 16 -39.13 -11.77 2.94
N SER A 17 -39.03 -10.61 3.58
CA SER A 17 -39.88 -9.47 3.25
C SER A 17 -39.60 -8.96 1.82
N PHE A 18 -40.58 -8.34 1.18
CA PHE A 18 -40.41 -7.73 -0.14
C PHE A 18 -39.27 -6.69 -0.18
N ALA A 19 -38.93 -6.07 0.97
CA ALA A 19 -37.78 -5.18 1.08
C ALA A 19 -36.44 -5.93 0.96
N GLN A 20 -36.32 -7.12 1.56
CA GLN A 20 -35.12 -7.96 1.42
C GLN A 20 -34.95 -8.47 -0.01
N ILE A 21 -36.06 -8.81 -0.68
CA ILE A 21 -36.04 -9.21 -2.09
C ILE A 21 -35.60 -8.04 -2.99
N ALA A 22 -36.12 -6.83 -2.75
CA ALA A 22 -35.76 -5.64 -3.52
C ALA A 22 -34.30 -5.18 -3.29
N LEU A 23 -33.77 -5.33 -2.08
CA LEU A 23 -32.37 -5.01 -1.75
C LEU A 23 -31.37 -6.06 -2.27
N GLY A 24 -31.83 -7.23 -2.69
CA GLY A 24 -31.03 -8.21 -3.42
C GLY A 24 -30.76 -7.84 -4.89
N ILE A 25 -31.39 -6.77 -5.41
CA ILE A 25 -31.26 -6.32 -6.80
C ILE A 25 -30.15 -5.25 -6.88
N PRO A 26 -28.98 -5.55 -7.49
CA PRO A 26 -27.81 -4.67 -7.49
C PRO A 26 -28.08 -3.25 -8.03
N GLU A 27 -28.95 -3.12 -9.02
CA GLU A 27 -29.32 -1.84 -9.65
C GLU A 27 -30.11 -0.93 -8.70
N ILE A 28 -30.95 -1.51 -7.84
CA ILE A 28 -31.71 -0.76 -6.82
C ILE A 28 -30.75 -0.28 -5.73
N VAL A 29 -29.83 -1.14 -5.29
CA VAL A 29 -28.79 -0.78 -4.30
C VAL A 29 -27.88 0.33 -4.83
N ALA A 30 -27.43 0.23 -6.08
CA ALA A 30 -26.62 1.26 -6.72
C ALA A 30 -27.35 2.61 -6.81
N ASN A 31 -28.65 2.59 -7.12
CA ASN A 31 -29.48 3.80 -7.22
C ASN A 31 -29.74 4.45 -5.85
N ILE A 32 -29.92 3.63 -4.80
CA ILE A 32 -30.03 4.11 -3.40
C ILE A 32 -28.71 4.75 -2.94
N LEU A 33 -27.57 4.10 -3.20
CA LEU A 33 -26.25 4.60 -2.85
C LEU A 33 -25.89 5.90 -3.60
N HIS A 34 -26.32 6.04 -4.86
CA HIS A 34 -26.12 7.26 -5.66
C HIS A 34 -26.82 8.50 -5.06
N HIS A 35 -27.96 8.32 -4.38
CA HIS A 35 -28.73 9.40 -3.76
C HIS A 35 -28.46 9.58 -2.26
N TYR A 36 -27.67 8.69 -1.64
CA TYR A 36 -27.44 8.61 -0.20
C TYR A 36 -26.87 9.87 0.48
N PRO A 37 -25.93 10.65 -0.12
CA PRO A 37 -25.39 11.85 0.54
C PRO A 37 -26.46 12.92 0.81
N ARG A 38 -27.59 12.88 0.10
CA ARG A 38 -28.69 13.85 0.26
C ARG A 38 -29.73 13.46 1.30
N TYR A 39 -29.79 12.19 1.72
CA TYR A 39 -30.82 11.69 2.65
C TYR A 39 -30.31 11.45 4.07
N GLY A 40 -28.99 11.52 4.31
CA GLY A 40 -28.39 11.40 5.66
C GLY A 40 -28.82 12.46 6.67
N LEU A 41 -29.41 13.58 6.23
CA LEU A 41 -29.81 14.69 7.10
C LEU A 41 -31.26 14.61 7.64
N ARG A 42 -32.09 13.61 7.29
CA ARG A 42 -33.54 13.66 7.60
C ARG A 42 -34.27 12.39 8.07
N GLY A 43 -33.61 11.35 8.57
CA GLY A 43 -34.40 10.22 9.10
C GLY A 43 -33.66 9.28 10.04
N GLN A 44 -33.91 9.44 11.36
CA GLN A 44 -33.47 8.52 12.42
C GLN A 44 -33.99 7.08 12.25
N ASN A 45 -35.02 6.84 11.41
CA ASN A 45 -35.61 5.50 11.24
C ASN A 45 -35.08 4.72 10.01
N ASN A 46 -34.39 5.35 9.05
CA ASN A 46 -33.77 4.65 7.91
C ASN A 46 -32.30 4.28 8.18
N LEU A 47 -31.69 4.86 9.21
CA LEU A 47 -30.36 4.52 9.69
C LEU A 47 -30.27 3.06 10.15
N ALA A 48 -31.35 2.49 10.71
CA ALA A 48 -31.39 1.08 11.08
C ALA A 48 -31.37 0.15 9.86
N THR A 49 -32.14 0.47 8.81
CA THR A 49 -32.18 -0.35 7.58
C THR A 49 -30.91 -0.19 6.75
N VAL A 50 -30.32 1.01 6.71
CA VAL A 50 -29.02 1.22 6.06
C VAL A 50 -27.88 0.68 6.90
N SER A 51 -27.98 0.66 8.23
CA SER A 51 -27.05 -0.04 9.14
C SER A 51 -27.13 -1.54 8.94
N THR A 52 -28.33 -2.13 8.78
CA THR A 52 -28.46 -3.55 8.43
C THR A 52 -27.93 -3.84 7.04
N VAL A 53 -28.15 -2.96 6.06
CA VAL A 53 -27.59 -3.11 4.70
C VAL A 53 -26.08 -2.87 4.68
N TRP A 54 -25.54 -1.98 5.52
CA TRP A 54 -24.09 -1.81 5.71
C TRP A 54 -23.48 -2.97 6.49
N HIS A 55 -24.19 -3.57 7.45
CA HIS A 55 -23.76 -4.79 8.14
C HIS A 55 -23.84 -6.01 7.20
N GLU A 56 -24.84 -6.10 6.33
CA GLU A 56 -24.94 -7.13 5.28
C GLU A 56 -23.95 -6.89 4.13
N ALA A 57 -23.66 -5.63 3.79
CA ALA A 57 -22.70 -5.24 2.77
C ALA A 57 -21.26 -5.19 3.31
N MET A 58 -21.04 -5.05 4.62
CA MET A 58 -19.78 -5.29 5.32
C MET A 58 -19.86 -6.65 6.01
N LYS A 59 -20.03 -7.72 5.23
CA LYS A 59 -19.77 -9.06 5.76
C LYS A 59 -18.35 -9.09 6.31
N GLN A 60 -18.11 -9.88 7.36
CA GLN A 60 -16.79 -10.05 7.99
C GLN A 60 -15.66 -10.31 6.98
N CYS A 61 -15.97 -10.89 5.81
CA CYS A 61 -15.01 -11.11 4.73
C CYS A 61 -14.58 -9.85 3.95
N HIS A 62 -15.39 -8.79 3.92
CA HIS A 62 -15.13 -7.56 3.17
C HIS A 62 -14.15 -6.62 3.86
N LEU A 63 -14.11 -6.62 5.20
CA LEU A 63 -13.09 -5.89 5.96
C LEU A 63 -11.71 -6.57 5.90
N GLN A 64 -11.65 -7.82 5.43
CA GLN A 64 -10.42 -8.60 5.31
C GLN A 64 -9.77 -8.45 3.94
N ASP A 65 -10.60 -8.30 2.90
CA ASP A 65 -10.17 -8.12 1.52
C ASP A 65 -9.67 -6.68 1.28
N GLU A 66 -8.46 -6.54 0.74
CA GLU A 66 -7.81 -5.24 0.58
C GLU A 66 -8.51 -4.34 -0.46
N PRO A 67 -8.89 -4.82 -1.66
CA PRO A 67 -9.69 -4.04 -2.61
C PRO A 67 -11.00 -3.51 -2.01
N THR A 68 -11.70 -4.33 -1.24
CA THR A 68 -12.95 -3.92 -0.59
C THR A 68 -12.70 -2.89 0.52
N PHE A 69 -11.61 -3.03 1.28
CA PHE A 69 -11.23 -2.05 2.28
C PHE A 69 -10.79 -0.71 1.66
N GLU A 70 -10.10 -0.70 0.51
CA GLU A 70 -9.78 0.56 -0.20
C GLU A 70 -11.04 1.29 -0.67
N LYS A 71 -12.07 0.55 -1.09
CA LYS A 71 -13.37 1.14 -1.39
C LYS A 71 -14.00 1.78 -0.15
N LEU A 72 -13.92 1.12 1.00
CA LEU A 72 -14.37 1.67 2.28
C LEU A 72 -13.62 2.97 2.63
N ILE A 73 -12.29 3.01 2.47
CA ILE A 73 -11.48 4.23 2.65
C ILE A 73 -11.95 5.33 1.71
N THR A 74 -12.17 5.02 0.43
CA THR A 74 -12.68 5.97 -0.56
C THR A 74 -14.04 6.56 -0.16
N ASP A 75 -14.93 5.73 0.41
CA ASP A 75 -16.23 6.17 0.87
C ASP A 75 -16.13 7.01 2.17
N CYS A 76 -15.22 6.65 3.08
CA CYS A 76 -14.93 7.43 4.29
C CYS A 76 -14.32 8.80 3.96
N LEU A 77 -13.50 8.91 2.90
CA LEU A 77 -12.97 10.21 2.46
C LEU A 77 -14.07 11.14 1.91
N LYS A 78 -15.18 10.59 1.40
CA LYS A 78 -16.34 11.37 0.97
C LYS A 78 -17.30 11.72 2.12
N CYS A 79 -17.33 10.88 3.15
CA CYS A 79 -18.19 11.00 4.33
C CYS A 79 -17.39 10.62 5.59
N PRO A 80 -16.57 11.55 6.13
CA PRO A 80 -15.67 11.27 7.25
C PRO A 80 -16.38 10.75 8.51
N GLU A 81 -17.62 11.13 8.73
CA GLU A 81 -18.46 10.68 9.85
C GLU A 81 -18.65 9.15 9.85
N GLY A 82 -18.57 8.52 8.68
CA GLY A 82 -18.59 7.06 8.54
C GLY A 82 -17.49 6.36 9.35
N VAL A 83 -16.33 7.01 9.50
CA VAL A 83 -15.22 6.51 10.33
C VAL A 83 -15.67 6.31 11.77
N ILE A 84 -16.33 7.30 12.36
CA ILE A 84 -16.77 7.25 13.75
C ILE A 84 -17.81 6.14 13.94
N HIS A 85 -18.75 5.98 13.00
CA HIS A 85 -19.72 4.89 13.05
C HIS A 85 -19.06 3.51 13.04
N ILE A 86 -18.04 3.30 12.21
CA ILE A 86 -17.30 2.04 12.12
C ILE A 86 -16.52 1.79 13.42
N LEU A 87 -15.85 2.81 13.95
CA LEU A 87 -15.02 2.68 15.16
C LEU A 87 -15.85 2.50 16.43
N ARG A 88 -17.12 2.91 16.44
CA ARG A 88 -18.06 2.66 17.54
C ARG A 88 -18.59 1.23 17.60
N ASP A 89 -18.51 0.49 16.50
CA ASP A 89 -19.16 -0.80 16.35
C ASP A 89 -18.30 -1.93 16.90
N ASP A 90 -18.61 -2.36 18.12
CA ASP A 90 -17.91 -3.46 18.81
C ASP A 90 -17.96 -4.80 18.05
N THR A 91 -18.88 -4.96 17.09
CA THR A 91 -18.96 -6.16 16.26
C THR A 91 -17.95 -6.12 15.10
N LEU A 92 -17.55 -4.94 14.65
CA LEU A 92 -16.60 -4.77 13.54
C LEU A 92 -15.15 -4.68 14.02
N LEU A 93 -14.91 -4.09 15.19
CA LEU A 93 -13.57 -3.90 15.76
C LEU A 93 -12.71 -5.17 15.80
N PRO A 94 -13.23 -6.36 16.17
CA PRO A 94 -12.42 -7.57 16.21
C PRO A 94 -11.88 -7.98 14.84
N TYR A 95 -12.37 -7.41 13.73
CA TYR A 95 -11.96 -7.68 12.35
C TYR A 95 -10.97 -6.66 11.78
N LEU A 96 -10.76 -5.53 12.47
CA LEU A 96 -9.85 -4.48 12.06
C LEU A 96 -8.48 -4.67 12.72
N SER A 97 -7.41 -4.60 11.92
CA SER A 97 -6.05 -4.50 12.46
C SER A 97 -5.75 -3.08 12.92
N GLU A 98 -4.73 -2.89 13.76
CA GLU A 98 -4.22 -1.56 14.15
C GLU A 98 -3.99 -0.66 12.92
N GLU A 99 -3.32 -1.19 11.90
CA GLU A 99 -3.06 -0.46 10.65
C GLU A 99 -4.36 -0.05 9.93
N LYS A 100 -5.37 -0.92 9.89
CA LYS A 100 -6.67 -0.59 9.28
C LYS A 100 -7.43 0.47 10.08
N ILE A 101 -7.34 0.42 11.41
CA ILE A 101 -7.91 1.45 12.30
C ILE A 101 -7.24 2.80 12.04
N LEU A 102 -5.91 2.85 11.99
CA LEU A 102 -5.17 4.08 11.70
C LEU A 102 -5.51 4.66 10.33
N ARG A 103 -5.75 3.80 9.33
CA ARG A 103 -6.21 4.22 7.99
C ARG A 103 -7.64 4.76 7.98
N LEU A 104 -8.53 4.20 8.79
CA LEU A 104 -9.88 4.77 8.97
C LEU A 104 -9.78 6.13 9.66
N ILE A 105 -9.02 6.23 10.76
CA ILE A 105 -8.79 7.50 11.47
C ILE A 105 -8.22 8.56 10.54
N SER A 106 -7.28 8.19 9.66
CA SER A 106 -6.68 9.14 8.72
C SER A 106 -7.65 9.72 7.70
N CYS A 107 -8.86 9.17 7.55
CA CYS A 107 -9.92 9.74 6.72
C CYS A 107 -10.69 10.87 7.44
N HIS A 108 -10.53 11.06 8.75
CA HIS A 108 -11.24 12.05 9.54
C HIS A 108 -10.27 12.94 10.33
N SER A 109 -9.95 14.11 9.79
CA SER A 109 -8.91 15.02 10.32
C SER A 109 -9.11 15.45 11.76
N GLU A 110 -10.31 15.86 12.14
CA GLU A 110 -10.63 16.40 13.45
C GLU A 110 -10.50 15.33 14.53
N PHE A 111 -11.02 14.13 14.26
CA PHE A 111 -10.87 13.00 15.17
C PHE A 111 -9.41 12.54 15.27
N ALA A 112 -8.67 12.51 14.16
CA ALA A 112 -7.24 12.20 14.18
C ALA A 112 -6.44 13.19 15.03
N ILE A 113 -6.70 14.50 14.87
CA ILE A 113 -6.07 15.55 15.68
C ILE A 113 -6.44 15.40 17.16
N TYR A 114 -7.71 15.17 17.47
CA TYR A 114 -8.16 14.93 18.84
C TYR A 114 -7.40 13.76 19.50
N LEU A 115 -7.26 12.64 18.79
CA LEU A 115 -6.53 11.48 19.30
C LEU A 115 -5.03 11.76 19.52
N LEU A 116 -4.43 12.61 18.67
CA LEU A 116 -3.06 13.08 18.85
C LEU A 116 -2.93 14.01 20.07
N GLU A 117 -3.88 14.92 20.29
CA GLU A 117 -3.88 15.82 21.45
C GLU A 117 -4.00 15.07 22.79
N ASN A 118 -4.67 13.91 22.78
CA ASN A 118 -4.91 13.09 23.96
C ASN A 118 -3.90 11.92 24.12
N ASP A 119 -2.87 11.84 23.28
CA ASP A 119 -1.81 10.82 23.33
C ASP A 119 -2.32 9.35 23.27
N VAL A 120 -3.45 9.13 22.60
CA VAL A 120 -4.10 7.80 22.47
C VAL A 120 -3.40 6.92 21.44
N LEU A 121 -2.71 7.54 20.47
CA LEU A 121 -2.16 6.85 19.31
C LEU A 121 -0.75 6.32 19.58
N PRO A 122 -0.44 5.05 19.24
CA PRO A 122 0.90 4.51 19.35
C PRO A 122 1.85 5.24 18.39
N ILE A 123 2.85 5.90 18.97
CA ILE A 123 3.75 6.79 18.23
C ILE A 123 4.92 5.99 17.67
N ASN A 124 4.91 5.83 16.34
CA ASN A 124 6.09 5.45 15.58
C ASN A 124 6.00 6.04 14.17
N GLN A 125 7.12 6.04 13.45
CA GLN A 125 7.19 6.62 12.11
C GLN A 125 6.14 6.02 11.14
N LYS A 126 5.91 4.69 11.17
CA LYS A 126 4.95 4.04 10.28
C LYS A 126 3.52 4.51 10.55
N ASN A 127 3.12 4.59 11.82
CA ASN A 127 1.78 4.99 12.23
C ASN A 127 1.50 6.46 11.87
N LEU A 128 2.48 7.35 12.08
CA LEU A 128 2.34 8.76 11.68
C LEU A 128 2.19 8.92 10.17
N MET A 129 2.94 8.16 9.37
CA MET A 129 2.80 8.16 7.91
C MET A 129 1.40 7.72 7.45
N ILE A 130 0.75 6.79 8.16
CA ILE A 130 -0.62 6.37 7.86
C ILE A 130 -1.61 7.49 8.21
N LEU A 131 -1.46 8.08 9.41
CA LEU A 131 -2.36 9.12 9.92
C LEU A 131 -2.35 10.40 9.09
N THR A 132 -1.18 10.77 8.59
CA THR A 132 -0.98 12.02 7.81
C THR A 132 -1.33 11.88 6.33
N LYS A 133 -1.60 10.65 5.85
CA LYS A 133 -1.74 10.33 4.42
C LYS A 133 -2.78 11.17 3.66
N HIS A 134 -3.94 11.42 4.25
CA HIS A 134 -5.07 12.00 3.52
C HIS A 134 -5.32 13.49 3.79
N HIS A 135 -4.91 13.99 4.96
CA HIS A 135 -5.23 15.34 5.41
C HIS A 135 -3.97 16.08 5.85
N ALA A 136 -3.57 17.10 5.09
CA ALA A 136 -2.42 17.94 5.42
C ALA A 136 -2.57 18.64 6.78
N GLN A 137 -3.79 18.92 7.24
CA GLN A 137 -4.03 19.54 8.56
C GLN A 137 -3.49 18.68 9.71
N VAL A 138 -3.58 17.35 9.61
CA VAL A 138 -3.05 16.42 10.62
C VAL A 138 -1.53 16.51 10.66
N ALA A 139 -0.88 16.51 9.49
CA ALA A 139 0.56 16.69 9.37
C ALA A 139 1.01 18.07 9.88
N MET A 140 0.26 19.12 9.55
CA MET A 140 0.54 20.47 10.01
C MET A 140 0.45 20.55 11.53
N HIS A 141 -0.61 19.99 12.14
CA HIS A 141 -0.76 19.96 13.60
C HIS A 141 0.46 19.31 14.28
N LEU A 142 0.92 18.16 13.77
CA LEU A 142 2.13 17.49 14.26
C LEU A 142 3.37 18.38 14.19
N LEU A 143 3.53 19.13 13.09
CA LEU A 143 4.69 20.01 12.88
C LEU A 143 4.60 21.34 13.62
N THR A 144 3.41 21.84 13.96
CA THR A 144 3.25 23.13 14.65
C THR A 144 3.13 22.99 16.15
N ASN A 145 2.64 21.85 16.65
CA ASN A 145 2.46 21.62 18.08
C ASN A 145 3.82 21.36 18.78
N PRO A 146 4.22 22.16 19.79
CA PRO A 146 5.52 22.02 20.45
C PRO A 146 5.74 20.65 21.10
N SER A 147 4.69 20.04 21.68
CA SER A 147 4.82 18.72 22.32
C SER A 147 5.14 17.64 21.29
N TRP A 148 4.51 17.72 20.11
CA TRP A 148 4.76 16.82 19.01
C TRP A 148 6.13 17.05 18.38
N ARG A 149 6.58 18.30 18.20
CA ARG A 149 7.95 18.58 17.71
C ARG A 149 9.03 17.86 18.52
N GLN A 150 8.89 17.84 19.84
CA GLN A 150 9.81 17.11 20.70
C GLN A 150 9.77 15.60 20.43
N LYS A 151 8.56 15.03 20.31
CA LYS A 151 8.37 13.60 20.01
C LYS A 151 8.87 13.22 18.60
N LEU A 152 8.90 14.17 17.65
CA LEU A 152 9.34 13.98 16.27
C LEU A 152 10.86 14.06 16.06
N GLN A 153 11.67 14.38 17.08
CA GLN A 153 13.13 14.58 16.92
C GLN A 153 13.85 13.39 16.27
N ASN A 154 13.37 12.17 16.54
CA ASN A 154 13.95 10.93 15.99
C ASN A 154 13.22 10.41 14.75
N ILE A 155 12.27 11.17 14.21
CA ILE A 155 11.43 10.77 13.08
C ILE A 155 11.87 11.57 11.85
N ASN A 156 12.07 10.86 10.74
CA ASN A 156 12.35 11.51 9.47
C ASN A 156 11.06 12.19 8.94
N ILE A 157 10.89 13.46 9.31
CA ILE A 157 9.75 14.32 8.95
C ILE A 157 9.68 14.63 7.45
N TYR A 158 10.78 14.48 6.71
CA TYR A 158 10.77 14.66 5.26
C TYR A 158 9.83 13.66 4.58
N LYS A 159 9.69 12.44 5.13
CA LYS A 159 8.71 11.47 4.62
C LYS A 159 7.27 11.97 4.74
N ILE A 160 6.93 12.70 5.81
CA ILE A 160 5.61 13.32 5.97
C ILE A 160 5.44 14.45 4.94
N GLY A 161 6.48 15.25 4.71
CA GLY A 161 6.48 16.29 3.67
C GLY A 161 6.26 15.74 2.26
N CYS A 162 6.66 14.51 1.97
CA CYS A 162 6.42 13.87 0.67
C CYS A 162 4.94 13.60 0.38
N GLN A 163 4.06 13.65 1.38
CA GLN A 163 2.63 13.38 1.19
C GLN A 163 1.85 14.59 0.71
N HIS A 164 2.29 15.80 1.09
CA HIS A 164 1.56 17.05 0.86
C HIS A 164 2.55 18.18 0.55
N PRO A 165 2.48 18.84 -0.63
CA PRO A 165 3.41 19.91 -1.01
C PRO A 165 3.48 21.07 0.00
N GLU A 166 2.37 21.45 0.61
CA GLU A 166 2.31 22.49 1.65
C GLU A 166 3.05 22.10 2.93
N ILE A 167 3.15 20.81 3.23
CA ILE A 167 3.91 20.30 4.37
C ILE A 167 5.40 20.29 4.04
N ALA A 168 5.79 19.86 2.83
CA ALA A 168 7.16 20.02 2.36
C ALA A 168 7.60 21.49 2.40
N GLN A 169 6.75 22.41 1.94
CA GLN A 169 6.98 23.85 1.99
C GLN A 169 7.17 24.34 3.44
N CYS A 170 6.30 23.95 4.36
CA CYS A 170 6.42 24.29 5.78
C CYS A 170 7.74 23.79 6.40
N ILE A 171 8.14 22.55 6.07
CA ILE A 171 9.42 21.97 6.52
C ILE A 171 10.60 22.83 6.05
N LEU A 172 10.61 23.21 4.77
CA LEU A 172 11.68 24.02 4.18
C LEU A 172 11.69 25.45 4.75
N ASP A 173 10.52 26.09 4.89
CA ASP A 173 10.39 27.47 5.38
C ASP A 173 10.87 27.64 6.82
N ASN A 174 10.70 26.59 7.63
CA ASN A 174 11.04 26.61 9.05
C ASN A 174 12.34 25.87 9.36
N ASN A 175 13.07 25.40 8.34
CA ASN A 175 14.25 24.54 8.49
C ASN A 175 14.01 23.37 9.46
N MET A 176 12.82 22.76 9.39
CA MET A 176 12.46 21.65 10.26
C MET A 176 13.25 20.41 9.84
N GLY A 177 14.35 20.15 10.53
CA GLY A 177 15.18 18.98 10.35
C GLY A 177 16.17 18.89 11.51
N SER A 178 16.61 17.68 11.86
CA SER A 178 17.69 17.53 12.84
C SER A 178 18.96 18.14 12.26
N GLU A 179 19.38 19.28 12.81
CA GLU A 179 20.66 19.94 12.45
C GLU A 179 21.86 19.05 12.77
N ASP A 180 21.70 18.17 13.77
CA ASP A 180 22.77 17.29 14.27
C ASP A 180 23.16 16.17 13.30
N ASN A 181 22.42 15.98 12.20
CA ASN A 181 22.74 14.94 11.22
C ASN A 181 22.57 15.44 9.78
N GLU A 182 23.64 16.05 9.26
CA GLU A 182 23.72 16.54 7.88
C GLU A 182 23.42 15.45 6.84
N SER A 183 23.80 14.19 7.11
CA SER A 183 23.48 13.09 6.21
C SER A 183 21.98 12.81 6.14
N ASN A 184 21.27 12.86 7.27
CA ASN A 184 19.80 12.72 7.30
C ASN A 184 19.12 13.90 6.61
N ARG A 185 19.64 15.12 6.80
CA ARG A 185 19.14 16.32 6.11
C ARG A 185 19.30 16.17 4.59
N ARG A 186 20.49 15.77 4.11
CA ARG A 186 20.76 15.55 2.68
C ARG A 186 19.80 14.53 2.07
N GLU A 187 19.66 13.36 2.70
CA GLU A 187 18.75 12.32 2.23
C GLU A 187 17.28 12.77 2.27
N GLY A 188 16.90 13.51 3.32
CA GLY A 188 15.57 14.08 3.47
C GLY A 188 15.21 15.09 2.37
N LEU A 189 16.12 16.02 2.06
CA LEU A 189 15.94 17.00 0.99
C LEU A 189 15.86 16.31 -0.38
N LYS A 190 16.67 15.27 -0.61
CA LYS A 190 16.59 14.45 -1.82
C LYS A 190 15.21 13.79 -1.94
N THR A 191 14.74 13.15 -0.87
CA THR A 191 13.42 12.51 -0.84
C THR A 191 12.29 13.53 -1.12
N LEU A 192 12.37 14.74 -0.55
CA LEU A 192 11.40 15.81 -0.84
C LEU A 192 11.42 16.24 -2.30
N ALA A 193 12.61 16.45 -2.88
CA ALA A 193 12.76 16.82 -4.27
C ALA A 193 12.17 15.73 -5.20
N GLU A 194 12.44 14.47 -4.91
CA GLU A 194 11.89 13.32 -5.67
C GLU A 194 10.37 13.18 -5.57
N SER A 195 9.73 13.78 -4.56
CA SER A 195 8.27 13.66 -4.33
C SER A 195 7.42 14.66 -5.12
N SER A 196 7.96 15.83 -5.50
CA SER A 196 7.20 16.88 -6.17
C SER A 196 8.07 17.78 -7.05
N LEU A 197 7.64 17.99 -8.29
CA LEU A 197 8.25 18.93 -9.24
C LEU A 197 8.40 20.35 -8.66
N ILE A 198 7.38 20.83 -7.94
CA ILE A 198 7.37 22.19 -7.37
C ILE A 198 8.45 22.31 -6.28
N ILE A 199 8.56 21.29 -5.43
CA ILE A 199 9.57 21.24 -4.36
C ILE A 199 10.97 21.06 -4.93
N ALA A 200 11.15 20.19 -5.92
CA ALA A 200 12.41 20.05 -6.64
C ALA A 200 12.86 21.38 -7.25
N ARG A 201 11.98 22.07 -7.99
CA ARG A 201 12.30 23.38 -8.58
C ARG A 201 12.74 24.38 -7.51
N ARG A 202 12.02 24.44 -6.38
CA ARG A 202 12.38 25.31 -5.26
C ARG A 202 13.79 25.01 -4.74
N LEU A 203 14.09 23.75 -4.46
CA LEU A 203 15.38 23.33 -3.91
C LEU A 203 16.55 23.53 -4.90
N LEU A 204 16.30 23.42 -6.20
CA LEU A 204 17.32 23.69 -7.22
C LEU A 204 17.62 25.19 -7.38
N ASN A 205 16.64 26.04 -7.10
CA ASN A 205 16.80 27.50 -7.14
C ASN A 205 17.44 28.07 -5.87
N ASP A 206 17.59 27.28 -4.81
CA ASP A 206 18.29 27.66 -3.59
C ASP A 206 19.73 27.08 -3.60
N PRO A 207 20.77 27.93 -3.71
CA PRO A 207 22.16 27.49 -3.72
C PRO A 207 22.56 26.66 -2.48
N ALA A 208 21.95 26.93 -1.32
CA ALA A 208 22.27 26.22 -0.08
C ALA A 208 21.80 24.76 -0.13
N THR A 209 20.70 24.49 -0.83
CA THR A 209 20.17 23.13 -0.98
C THR A 209 20.68 22.42 -2.22
N LEU A 210 21.07 23.15 -3.26
CA LEU A 210 21.58 22.59 -4.52
C LEU A 210 22.81 21.67 -4.32
N ILE A 211 23.72 22.06 -3.42
CA ILE A 211 24.93 21.28 -3.11
C ILE A 211 24.56 19.88 -2.58
N TYR A 212 23.49 19.78 -1.78
CA TYR A 212 23.04 18.51 -1.22
C TYR A 212 22.43 17.57 -2.25
N LEU A 213 21.89 18.11 -3.34
CA LEU A 213 21.23 17.35 -4.41
C LEU A 213 22.19 16.89 -5.52
N THR A 214 23.41 17.44 -5.56
CA THR A 214 24.39 17.14 -6.61
C THR A 214 25.06 15.79 -6.35
N GLU A 215 25.18 14.98 -7.40
CA GLU A 215 25.88 13.69 -7.38
C GLU A 215 27.20 13.81 -8.17
N PRO A 216 28.33 13.24 -7.70
CA PRO A 216 29.64 13.47 -8.30
C PRO A 216 29.80 12.90 -9.72
N ASN A 217 28.96 11.93 -10.10
CA ASN A 217 29.05 11.22 -11.39
C ASN A 217 28.02 11.70 -12.43
N LEU A 218 27.24 12.74 -12.12
CA LEU A 218 26.24 13.30 -13.03
C LEU A 218 26.59 14.74 -13.37
N LYS A 219 26.21 15.17 -14.59
CA LYS A 219 26.20 16.59 -14.98
C LYS A 219 25.07 17.38 -14.29
N GLY A 220 24.95 17.28 -12.98
CA GLY A 220 23.94 17.98 -12.18
C GLY A 220 23.22 17.09 -11.17
N PRO A 221 22.25 17.65 -10.42
CA PRO A 221 21.50 16.91 -9.41
C PRO A 221 20.68 15.76 -9.98
N LEU A 222 20.65 14.60 -9.30
CA LEU A 222 19.90 13.42 -9.78
C LEU A 222 18.43 13.73 -10.09
N VAL A 223 17.80 14.57 -9.27
CA VAL A 223 16.38 14.91 -9.37
C VAL A 223 16.01 15.62 -10.69
N ILE A 224 16.94 16.32 -11.35
CA ILE A 224 16.63 16.95 -12.64
C ILE A 224 16.34 15.89 -13.71
N TYR A 225 16.98 14.72 -13.63
CA TYR A 225 16.77 13.64 -14.58
C TYR A 225 15.44 12.93 -14.36
N GLN A 226 14.84 13.05 -13.18
CA GLN A 226 13.48 12.56 -12.91
C GLN A 226 12.42 13.45 -13.56
N TYR A 227 12.67 14.75 -13.70
CA TYR A 227 11.73 15.73 -14.26
C TYR A 227 12.30 16.40 -15.51
N LEU A 228 11.91 15.93 -16.70
CA LEU A 228 12.44 16.46 -17.96
C LEU A 228 12.26 17.98 -18.09
N GLU A 229 11.19 18.54 -17.53
CA GLU A 229 10.97 19.99 -17.50
C GLU A 229 12.11 20.72 -16.77
N LEU A 230 12.54 20.20 -15.63
CA LEU A 230 13.65 20.77 -14.86
C LEU A 230 14.97 20.54 -15.57
N LEU A 231 15.19 19.38 -16.18
CA LEU A 231 16.39 19.14 -16.99
C LEU A 231 16.49 20.14 -18.16
N ILE A 232 15.37 20.44 -18.83
CA ILE A 232 15.31 21.41 -19.92
C ILE A 232 15.54 22.83 -19.40
N GLU A 233 14.89 23.22 -18.29
CA GLU A 233 15.09 24.52 -17.63
C GLU A 233 16.55 24.72 -17.21
N PHE A 234 17.13 23.71 -16.57
CA PHE A 234 18.52 23.71 -16.09
C PHE A 234 19.51 23.65 -17.26
N GLY A 235 19.18 22.92 -18.32
CA GLY A 235 19.99 22.85 -19.53
C GLY A 235 20.10 24.20 -20.26
N LYS A 236 19.12 25.09 -20.09
CA LYS A 236 19.16 26.46 -20.65
C LYS A 236 20.13 27.37 -19.90
N THR A 237 20.45 27.07 -18.64
CA THR A 237 21.30 27.92 -17.79
C THR A 237 22.73 27.40 -17.67
N ILE A 238 22.96 26.11 -17.93
CA ILE A 238 24.28 25.49 -17.75
C ILE A 238 25.02 25.32 -19.08
N GLU A 239 26.27 25.80 -19.12
CA GLU A 239 27.15 25.71 -20.29
C GLU A 239 27.39 24.27 -20.76
N SER A 240 27.44 23.29 -19.85
CA SER A 240 27.58 21.87 -20.21
C SER A 240 26.40 21.30 -21.00
N PHE A 241 25.27 22.02 -21.02
CA PHE A 241 24.06 21.75 -21.79
C PHE A 241 23.83 22.80 -22.90
N ALA A 242 24.73 23.78 -23.08
CA ALA A 242 24.55 24.84 -24.07
C ALA A 242 24.56 24.34 -25.53
N SER A 243 25.10 23.14 -25.79
CA SER A 243 25.01 22.45 -27.08
C SER A 243 23.56 22.06 -27.45
N PHE A 244 22.61 22.11 -26.52
CA PHE A 244 21.21 21.72 -26.74
C PHE A 244 20.30 22.79 -27.39
N GLN A 245 20.81 23.95 -27.85
CA GLN A 245 19.98 25.04 -28.37
C GLN A 245 19.79 25.05 -29.91
N PRO A 246 18.60 25.41 -30.47
CA PRO A 246 17.38 25.94 -29.84
C PRO A 246 16.08 25.30 -30.40
N LYS A 247 15.65 24.12 -29.95
CA LYS A 247 14.28 23.61 -30.25
C LYS A 247 13.63 22.76 -29.15
N ILE A 248 14.32 22.44 -28.06
CA ILE A 248 13.74 21.65 -26.97
C ILE A 248 13.10 22.58 -25.94
N ASN A 249 11.77 22.63 -25.96
CA ASN A 249 11.00 23.42 -24.99
C ASN A 249 10.06 22.58 -24.15
N THR A 250 9.78 21.36 -24.59
CA THR A 250 8.88 20.43 -23.91
C THR A 250 9.56 19.08 -23.68
N SER A 251 9.03 18.31 -22.74
CA SER A 251 9.46 16.93 -22.47
C SER A 251 9.30 16.05 -23.73
N GLU A 252 8.27 16.31 -24.54
CA GLU A 252 8.06 15.64 -25.83
C GLU A 252 9.15 15.99 -26.85
N ASP A 253 9.54 17.26 -26.95
CA ASP A 253 10.66 17.66 -27.81
C ASP A 253 11.95 16.95 -27.40
N PHE A 254 12.21 16.84 -26.09
CA PHE A 254 13.39 16.16 -25.56
C PHE A 254 13.41 14.69 -25.99
N ILE A 255 12.27 13.99 -25.81
CA ILE A 255 12.11 12.59 -26.19
C ILE A 255 12.25 12.40 -27.72
N ASN A 256 11.67 13.31 -28.52
CA ASN A 256 11.73 13.23 -29.98
C ASN A 256 13.14 13.46 -30.53
N HIS A 257 13.93 14.31 -29.89
CA HIS A 257 15.30 14.62 -30.30
C HIS A 257 16.36 13.81 -29.54
N PHE A 258 15.96 12.83 -28.71
CA PHE A 258 16.85 12.14 -27.76
C PHE A 258 18.14 11.58 -28.38
N GLU A 259 18.07 10.97 -29.56
CA GLU A 259 19.27 10.43 -30.25
C GLU A 259 20.29 11.54 -30.58
N ALA A 260 19.82 12.69 -31.05
CA ALA A 260 20.67 13.85 -31.31
C ALA A 260 21.24 14.40 -29.98
N LEU A 261 20.51 14.31 -28.87
CA LEU A 261 21.01 14.73 -27.57
C LEU A 261 22.13 13.83 -27.05
N CYS A 262 22.06 12.53 -27.33
CA CYS A 262 23.15 11.59 -27.09
C CYS A 262 24.41 11.98 -27.91
N GLU A 263 24.25 12.52 -29.11
CA GLU A 263 25.39 13.03 -29.92
C GLU A 263 25.98 14.32 -29.36
N LEU A 264 25.16 15.16 -28.73
CA LEU A 264 25.54 16.48 -28.25
C LEU A 264 26.10 16.49 -26.81
N GLY A 265 26.25 15.31 -26.20
CA GLY A 265 27.04 15.14 -24.99
C GLY A 265 26.30 14.60 -23.77
N LEU A 266 25.12 14.00 -23.90
CA LEU A 266 24.60 13.15 -22.81
C LEU A 266 25.58 12.00 -22.57
N GLY A 267 26.04 11.87 -21.34
CA GLY A 267 26.98 10.83 -20.97
C GLY A 267 26.30 9.49 -20.74
N ALA A 268 27.16 8.49 -20.53
CA ALA A 268 26.77 7.13 -20.30
C ALA A 268 25.86 6.95 -19.08
N TYR A 269 26.24 7.60 -17.99
CA TYR A 269 25.53 7.52 -16.72
C TYR A 269 24.21 8.29 -16.79
N GLU A 270 24.18 9.46 -17.46
CA GLU A 270 22.95 10.21 -17.72
C GLU A 270 21.94 9.40 -18.53
N LEU A 271 22.38 8.68 -19.58
CA LEU A 271 21.52 7.78 -20.36
C LEU A 271 20.88 6.71 -19.46
N MET A 272 21.70 6.04 -18.63
CA MET A 272 21.22 5.00 -17.72
C MET A 272 20.19 5.56 -16.73
N VAL A 273 20.44 6.74 -16.16
CA VAL A 273 19.54 7.39 -15.20
C VAL A 273 18.25 7.86 -15.88
N LEU A 274 18.35 8.52 -17.04
CA LEU A 274 17.18 9.00 -17.80
C LEU A 274 16.26 7.84 -18.18
N GLY A 275 16.80 6.75 -18.72
CA GLY A 275 16.00 5.56 -19.01
C GLY A 275 15.47 4.85 -17.76
N GLY A 276 16.02 5.11 -16.58
CA GLY A 276 15.50 4.60 -15.31
C GLY A 276 14.39 5.44 -14.68
N TYR A 277 14.12 6.63 -15.22
CA TYR A 277 12.99 7.47 -14.83
C TYR A 277 11.93 7.58 -15.92
N HIS A 278 12.34 7.52 -17.20
CA HIS A 278 11.48 7.77 -18.36
C HIS A 278 11.44 6.54 -19.28
N THR A 279 10.29 5.86 -19.28
CA THR A 279 10.06 4.63 -20.05
C THR A 279 10.30 4.83 -21.55
N GLU A 280 9.86 5.96 -22.09
CA GLU A 280 9.97 6.33 -23.51
C GLU A 280 11.42 6.48 -23.94
N ILE A 281 12.27 7.03 -23.06
CA ILE A 281 13.71 7.16 -23.30
C ILE A 281 14.36 5.77 -23.31
N ALA A 282 14.03 4.92 -22.33
CA ALA A 282 14.55 3.55 -22.28
C ALA A 282 14.16 2.73 -23.53
N LEU A 283 12.91 2.85 -23.99
CA LEU A 283 12.44 2.16 -25.19
C LEU A 283 13.13 2.67 -26.46
N LYS A 284 13.26 3.99 -26.64
CA LYS A 284 14.02 4.57 -27.77
C LYS A 284 15.46 4.09 -27.77
N ALA A 285 16.11 4.08 -26.61
CA ALA A 285 17.48 3.59 -26.48
C ALA A 285 17.59 2.09 -26.79
N LEU A 286 16.62 1.28 -26.36
CA LEU A 286 16.58 -0.16 -26.64
C LEU A 286 16.38 -0.47 -28.14
N GLN A 287 15.61 0.36 -28.84
CA GLN A 287 15.32 0.24 -30.27
C GLN A 287 16.44 0.79 -31.16
N SER A 288 17.34 1.62 -30.62
CA SER A 288 18.43 2.23 -31.37
C SER A 288 19.71 1.41 -31.28
N GLU A 289 20.17 0.88 -32.41
CA GLU A 289 21.45 0.16 -32.48
C GLU A 289 22.63 1.11 -32.20
N THR A 290 22.53 2.36 -32.64
CA THR A 290 23.62 3.34 -32.58
C THR A 290 23.87 3.90 -31.18
N ILE A 291 22.83 3.98 -30.31
CA ILE A 291 22.98 4.57 -28.97
C ILE A 291 23.98 3.76 -28.15
N PHE A 292 23.85 2.43 -28.09
CA PHE A 292 24.75 1.62 -27.26
C PHE A 292 26.17 1.51 -27.83
N GLU A 293 26.33 1.58 -29.15
CA GLU A 293 27.66 1.60 -29.78
C GLU A 293 28.46 2.86 -29.40
N LYS A 294 27.76 3.99 -29.18
CA LYS A 294 28.38 5.26 -28.78
C LYS A 294 28.87 5.27 -27.33
N PHE A 295 28.34 4.40 -26.47
CA PHE A 295 28.69 4.35 -25.05
C PHE A 295 29.34 3.01 -24.67
N PRO A 296 30.54 2.69 -25.20
CA PRO A 296 31.22 1.41 -24.91
C PRO A 296 31.60 1.26 -23.43
N ALA A 297 31.70 2.38 -22.70
CA ALA A 297 31.93 2.39 -21.26
C ALA A 297 30.70 1.93 -20.44
N ILE A 298 29.50 1.95 -21.04
CA ILE A 298 28.32 1.38 -20.40
C ILE A 298 28.31 -0.12 -20.62
N ASN A 299 28.15 -0.85 -19.53
CA ASN A 299 27.72 -2.23 -19.62
C ASN A 299 26.26 -2.27 -20.12
N LYS A 300 26.06 -2.39 -21.44
CA LYS A 300 24.75 -2.45 -22.11
C LYS A 300 23.79 -3.38 -21.37
N LYS A 301 24.30 -4.53 -20.92
CA LYS A 301 23.52 -5.53 -20.20
C LYS A 301 23.02 -5.00 -18.85
N LEU A 302 23.88 -4.38 -18.04
CA LEU A 302 23.48 -3.80 -16.75
C LEU A 302 22.47 -2.66 -16.91
N THR A 303 22.61 -1.85 -17.95
CA THR A 303 21.68 -0.74 -18.21
C THR A 303 20.31 -1.22 -18.65
N ILE A 304 20.25 -2.20 -19.56
CA ILE A 304 18.98 -2.82 -19.98
C ILE A 304 18.32 -3.51 -18.79
N ASP A 305 19.07 -4.26 -17.98
CA ASP A 305 18.55 -4.89 -16.75
C ASP A 305 18.01 -3.85 -15.75
N PHE A 306 18.73 -2.74 -15.54
CA PHE A 306 18.27 -1.65 -14.68
C PHE A 306 16.95 -1.03 -15.16
N TRP A 307 16.81 -0.74 -16.45
CA TRP A 307 15.57 -0.20 -17.02
C TRP A 307 14.42 -1.20 -16.95
N ALA A 308 14.70 -2.46 -17.29
CA ALA A 308 13.73 -3.53 -17.26
C ALA A 308 13.18 -3.77 -15.86
N ARG A 309 13.98 -3.66 -14.80
CA ARG A 309 13.51 -3.74 -13.41
C ARG A 309 12.64 -2.56 -12.97
N ARG A 310 12.75 -1.40 -13.63
CA ARG A 310 12.00 -0.19 -13.28
C ARG A 310 10.72 -0.01 -14.08
N HIS A 311 10.71 -0.45 -15.33
CA HIS A 311 9.61 -0.17 -16.26
C HIS A 311 9.00 -1.48 -16.79
N GLU A 312 7.74 -1.73 -16.47
CA GLU A 312 7.02 -2.93 -16.91
C GLU A 312 7.00 -3.04 -18.44
N ILE A 313 6.78 -1.94 -19.16
CA ILE A 313 6.75 -1.92 -20.63
C ILE A 313 8.12 -2.30 -21.23
N VAL A 314 9.23 -1.87 -20.62
CA VAL A 314 10.57 -2.23 -21.06
C VAL A 314 10.82 -3.73 -20.81
N ALA A 315 10.45 -4.23 -19.63
CA ALA A 315 10.54 -5.66 -19.33
C ALA A 315 9.74 -6.51 -20.33
N MET A 316 8.49 -6.12 -20.61
CA MET A 316 7.63 -6.80 -21.60
C MET A 316 8.25 -6.76 -23.00
N THR A 317 8.74 -5.60 -23.44
CA THR A 317 9.43 -5.47 -24.74
C THR A 317 10.62 -6.42 -24.86
N ILE A 318 11.40 -6.59 -23.79
CA ILE A 318 12.53 -7.53 -23.76
C ILE A 318 12.06 -8.98 -23.86
N LEU A 319 11.00 -9.35 -23.15
CA LEU A 319 10.46 -10.72 -23.15
C LEU A 319 9.83 -11.10 -24.50
N GLU A 320 9.16 -10.15 -25.15
CA GLU A 320 8.51 -10.33 -26.45
C GLU A 320 9.50 -10.29 -27.62
N THR A 321 10.64 -9.63 -27.46
CA THR A 321 11.69 -9.57 -28.48
C THR A 321 12.64 -10.75 -28.35
N GLU A 322 12.52 -11.75 -29.23
CA GLU A 322 13.28 -13.01 -29.15
C GLU A 322 14.81 -12.81 -28.98
N SER A 323 15.41 -11.86 -29.71
CA SER A 323 16.85 -11.59 -29.62
C SER A 323 17.27 -11.02 -28.26
N LEU A 324 16.43 -10.24 -27.60
CA LEU A 324 16.68 -9.69 -26.27
C LEU A 324 16.40 -10.74 -25.19
N CYS A 325 15.30 -11.47 -25.31
CA CYS A 325 14.89 -12.51 -24.36
C CYS A 325 15.88 -13.69 -24.29
N LYS A 326 16.49 -14.06 -25.41
CA LYS A 326 17.57 -15.08 -25.46
C LYS A 326 18.82 -14.66 -24.70
N ASN A 327 19.07 -13.36 -24.54
CA ASN A 327 20.23 -12.84 -23.82
C ASN A 327 20.03 -12.75 -22.30
N LEU A 328 18.80 -12.94 -21.82
CA LEU A 328 18.51 -12.99 -20.39
C LEU A 328 19.07 -14.29 -19.79
N THR A 329 19.68 -14.19 -18.61
CA THR A 329 19.92 -15.35 -17.74
C THR A 329 18.63 -15.74 -17.02
N ASN A 330 18.59 -16.95 -16.45
CA ASN A 330 17.43 -17.38 -15.66
C ASN A 330 17.23 -16.49 -14.40
N SER A 331 18.33 -16.01 -13.80
CA SER A 331 18.27 -15.07 -12.69
C SER A 331 17.70 -13.71 -13.10
N GLU A 332 18.07 -13.19 -14.28
CA GLU A 332 17.51 -11.95 -14.80
C GLU A 332 16.03 -12.10 -15.14
N LEU A 333 15.64 -13.21 -15.77
CA LEU A 333 14.24 -13.54 -16.02
C LEU A 333 13.42 -13.56 -14.71
N ALA A 334 13.96 -14.16 -13.67
CA ALA A 334 13.34 -14.17 -12.34
C ALA A 334 13.27 -12.77 -11.70
N ASP A 335 14.31 -11.96 -11.85
CA ASP A 335 14.32 -10.57 -11.38
C ASP A 335 13.27 -9.71 -12.09
N LEU A 336 13.02 -9.94 -13.39
CA LEU A 336 11.92 -9.29 -14.12
C LEU A 336 10.56 -9.71 -13.58
N CYS A 337 10.35 -11.02 -13.38
CA CYS A 337 9.12 -11.55 -12.79
C CYS A 337 8.87 -11.00 -11.38
N LYS A 338 9.94 -10.83 -10.59
CA LYS A 338 9.90 -10.24 -9.25
C LYS A 338 9.55 -8.75 -9.25
N SER A 339 9.91 -8.04 -10.32
CA SER A 339 9.73 -6.59 -10.43
C SER A 339 8.34 -6.23 -10.98
N HIS A 340 7.81 -7.02 -11.92
CA HIS A 340 6.58 -6.69 -12.65
C HIS A 340 5.62 -7.88 -12.77
N SER A 341 4.35 -7.65 -12.42
CA SER A 341 3.34 -8.71 -12.45
C SER A 341 2.98 -9.14 -13.87
N ALA A 342 2.95 -8.21 -14.85
CA ALA A 342 2.65 -8.56 -16.23
C ALA A 342 3.76 -9.44 -16.83
N ALA A 343 5.03 -9.13 -16.53
CA ALA A 343 6.17 -9.94 -16.96
C ALA A 343 6.09 -11.37 -16.41
N ALA A 344 5.78 -11.53 -15.13
CA ALA A 344 5.61 -12.85 -14.54
C ALA A 344 4.45 -13.63 -15.16
N LYS A 345 3.28 -13.00 -15.36
CA LYS A 345 2.12 -13.62 -16.03
C LYS A 345 2.49 -14.08 -17.44
N HIS A 346 3.20 -13.23 -18.20
CA HIS A 346 3.67 -13.57 -19.53
C HIS A 346 4.61 -14.79 -19.51
N VAL A 347 5.59 -14.80 -18.61
CA VAL A 347 6.53 -15.92 -18.44
C VAL A 347 5.80 -17.22 -18.06
N PHE A 348 4.87 -17.18 -17.10
CA PHE A 348 4.10 -18.35 -16.68
C PHE A 348 3.17 -18.87 -17.79
N SER A 349 2.64 -17.99 -18.63
CA SER A 349 1.82 -18.38 -19.79
C SER A 349 2.63 -18.91 -20.97
N THR A 350 3.95 -18.72 -20.97
CA THR A 350 4.83 -19.05 -22.08
C THR A 350 5.70 -20.25 -21.72
N SER A 351 5.32 -21.46 -22.17
CA SER A 351 5.94 -22.75 -21.74
C SER A 351 7.47 -22.72 -21.70
N HIS A 352 8.11 -22.31 -22.80
CA HIS A 352 9.58 -22.31 -22.89
C HIS A 352 10.26 -21.28 -21.98
N LEU A 353 9.58 -20.20 -21.58
CA LEU A 353 10.10 -19.25 -20.59
C LEU A 353 9.86 -19.75 -19.17
N CYS A 354 8.70 -20.35 -18.94
CA CYS A 354 8.37 -20.96 -17.66
C CYS A 354 9.32 -22.12 -17.32
N GLU A 355 9.66 -22.96 -18.30
CA GLU A 355 10.62 -24.06 -18.16
C GLU A 355 12.05 -23.59 -17.84
N ARG A 356 12.40 -22.34 -18.18
CA ARG A 356 13.71 -21.75 -17.86
C ARG A 356 13.84 -21.34 -16.40
N LEU A 357 12.72 -21.07 -15.71
CA LEU A 357 12.75 -20.74 -14.30
C LEU A 357 13.01 -22.04 -13.51
N TYR A 358 14.09 -22.08 -12.72
CA TYR A 358 14.34 -23.20 -11.81
C TYR A 358 13.64 -22.99 -10.46
N ILE A 359 13.42 -24.07 -9.69
CA ILE A 359 12.79 -24.07 -8.35
C ILE A 359 13.27 -22.91 -7.47
N GLY A 360 14.59 -22.74 -7.36
CA GLY A 360 15.20 -21.71 -6.54
C GLY A 360 15.00 -20.27 -7.04
N ASP A 361 14.68 -20.09 -8.32
CA ASP A 361 14.39 -18.79 -8.90
C ASP A 361 12.90 -18.44 -8.77
N PHE A 362 12.00 -19.43 -8.73
CA PHE A 362 10.57 -19.18 -8.48
C PHE A 362 10.32 -18.56 -7.11
N VAL A 363 10.95 -19.08 -6.05
CA VAL A 363 10.79 -18.51 -4.70
C VAL A 363 11.21 -17.03 -4.68
N LYS A 364 12.19 -16.63 -5.51
CA LYS A 364 12.59 -15.22 -5.65
C LYS A 364 11.54 -14.37 -6.36
N CYS A 365 10.76 -14.95 -7.27
CA CYS A 365 9.62 -14.28 -7.92
C CYS A 365 8.45 -14.05 -6.95
N ILE A 366 8.33 -14.87 -5.89
CA ILE A 366 7.33 -14.75 -4.82
C ILE A 366 7.79 -13.69 -3.80
N HIS A 367 8.10 -12.50 -4.29
CA HIS A 367 8.37 -11.38 -3.41
C HIS A 367 7.02 -10.84 -2.89
N PRO A 368 6.91 -10.40 -1.62
CA PRO A 368 5.66 -9.87 -1.03
C PRO A 368 5.06 -8.67 -1.76
N ARG A 369 5.74 -8.11 -2.77
CA ARG A 369 5.23 -7.04 -3.63
C ARG A 369 4.27 -7.52 -4.71
N ILE A 370 4.21 -8.83 -5.00
CA ILE A 370 3.32 -9.37 -6.03
C ILE A 370 2.39 -10.44 -5.44
N GLY A 371 1.68 -10.06 -4.37
CA GLY A 371 0.60 -10.89 -3.83
C GLY A 371 -0.46 -11.26 -4.88
N GLU A 372 -0.58 -10.52 -5.99
CA GLU A 372 -1.47 -10.84 -7.11
C GLU A 372 -1.10 -12.15 -7.82
N LEU A 373 0.18 -12.51 -7.90
CA LEU A 373 0.64 -13.74 -8.56
C LEU A 373 0.53 -14.97 -7.68
N ALA A 374 0.37 -14.79 -6.37
CA ALA A 374 0.30 -15.90 -5.41
C ALA A 374 -0.77 -16.93 -5.83
N MET A 375 -1.92 -16.44 -6.30
CA MET A 375 -3.00 -17.30 -6.80
C MET A 375 -2.70 -17.93 -8.15
N ASP A 376 -1.99 -17.24 -9.04
CA ASP A 376 -1.61 -17.78 -10.35
C ASP A 376 -0.61 -18.93 -10.20
N ILE A 377 0.32 -18.81 -9.25
CA ILE A 377 1.29 -19.86 -8.90
C ILE A 377 0.58 -21.10 -8.36
N LEU A 378 -0.37 -20.93 -7.43
CA LEU A 378 -1.10 -22.07 -6.85
C LEU A 378 -2.03 -22.77 -7.86
N LYS A 379 -2.40 -22.13 -8.96
CA LYS A 379 -3.24 -22.72 -10.02
C LYS A 379 -2.46 -23.53 -11.05
N LEU A 380 -1.14 -23.37 -11.11
CA LEU A 380 -0.31 -24.00 -12.14
C LEU A 380 0.27 -25.31 -11.58
N ASP A 381 -0.29 -26.44 -12.03
CA ASP A 381 0.09 -27.78 -11.59
C ASP A 381 1.60 -28.06 -11.73
N ILE A 382 2.24 -27.44 -12.73
CA ILE A 382 3.70 -27.54 -12.94
C ILE A 382 4.51 -27.05 -11.73
N PHE A 383 3.95 -26.23 -10.85
CA PHE A 383 4.61 -25.72 -9.66
C PHE A 383 4.37 -26.55 -8.41
N HIS A 384 3.28 -27.32 -8.34
CA HIS A 384 2.88 -28.03 -7.12
C HIS A 384 3.96 -28.96 -6.55
N PRO A 385 4.67 -29.77 -7.37
CA PRO A 385 5.77 -30.61 -6.89
C PRO A 385 6.95 -29.84 -6.32
N HIS A 386 7.06 -28.54 -6.64
CA HIS A 386 8.20 -27.68 -6.31
C HIS A 386 7.91 -26.72 -5.15
N LEU A 387 6.65 -26.56 -4.77
CA LEU A 387 6.24 -25.73 -3.63
C LEU A 387 6.51 -26.46 -2.31
N ASN A 388 7.72 -26.29 -1.78
CA ASN A 388 8.07 -26.72 -0.42
C ASN A 388 7.45 -25.82 0.66
N ALA A 389 7.59 -26.20 1.94
CA ALA A 389 7.03 -25.47 3.08
C ALA A 389 7.40 -23.97 3.08
N GLY A 390 8.68 -23.64 2.82
CA GLY A 390 9.16 -22.26 2.79
C GLY A 390 8.52 -21.44 1.67
N ALA A 391 8.47 -21.99 0.45
CA ALA A 391 7.82 -21.35 -0.68
C ALA A 391 6.31 -21.14 -0.43
N LEU A 392 5.62 -22.14 0.12
CA LEU A 392 4.21 -22.02 0.49
C LEU A 392 4.00 -20.93 1.55
N ILE A 393 4.92 -20.79 2.50
CA ILE A 393 4.86 -19.72 3.50
C ILE A 393 5.03 -18.35 2.87
N ASP A 394 6.01 -18.17 1.98
CA ASP A 394 6.20 -16.90 1.27
C ASP A 394 4.95 -16.54 0.43
N VAL A 395 4.38 -17.51 -0.28
CA VAL A 395 3.11 -17.35 -1.02
C VAL A 395 1.97 -16.96 -0.07
N ALA A 396 1.80 -17.70 1.03
CA ALA A 396 0.75 -17.46 2.01
C ALA A 396 0.88 -16.06 2.61
N LEU A 397 2.07 -15.67 3.11
CA LEU A 397 2.33 -14.39 3.76
C LEU A 397 2.24 -13.18 2.82
N SER A 398 2.23 -13.40 1.51
CA SER A 398 2.03 -12.35 0.50
C SER A 398 0.57 -12.08 0.17
N ASN A 399 -0.33 -13.06 0.34
CA ASN A 399 -1.73 -12.93 -0.08
C ASN A 399 -2.68 -13.75 0.83
N PRO A 400 -3.70 -13.11 1.45
CA PRO A 400 -4.62 -13.80 2.35
C PRO A 400 -5.47 -14.88 1.66
N GLN A 401 -5.84 -14.70 0.40
CA GLN A 401 -6.57 -15.71 -0.35
C GLN A 401 -5.69 -16.92 -0.69
N ALA A 402 -4.40 -16.69 -1.00
CA ALA A 402 -3.44 -17.76 -1.19
C ALA A 402 -3.19 -18.52 0.12
N ALA A 403 -3.03 -17.82 1.25
CA ALA A 403 -2.95 -18.42 2.57
C ALA A 403 -4.16 -19.32 2.88
N LYS A 404 -5.37 -18.86 2.53
CA LYS A 404 -6.59 -19.68 2.69
C LYS A 404 -6.49 -20.95 1.86
N VAL A 405 -6.16 -20.84 0.57
CA VAL A 405 -6.05 -22.00 -0.33
C VAL A 405 -4.99 -22.98 0.15
N ILE A 406 -3.85 -22.50 0.60
CA ILE A 406 -2.76 -23.31 1.15
C ILE A 406 -3.22 -24.07 2.40
N LEU A 407 -3.91 -23.40 3.33
CA LEU A 407 -4.41 -24.05 4.55
C LEU A 407 -5.52 -25.06 4.25
N THR A 408 -6.38 -24.81 3.24
CA THR A 408 -7.54 -25.65 2.96
C THR A 408 -7.32 -26.70 1.86
N THR A 409 -6.13 -26.77 1.28
CA THR A 409 -5.78 -27.78 0.26
C THR A 409 -4.85 -28.80 0.90
N GLU A 410 -5.30 -30.05 0.99
CA GLU A 410 -4.57 -31.14 1.65
C GLU A 410 -3.12 -31.26 1.19
N GLU A 411 -2.88 -31.19 -0.12
CA GLU A 411 -1.53 -31.28 -0.70
C GLU A 411 -0.57 -30.20 -0.18
N PHE A 412 -1.05 -28.97 0.03
CA PHE A 412 -0.22 -27.88 0.52
C PHE A 412 -0.14 -27.89 2.05
N ASN A 413 -1.26 -28.14 2.72
CA ASN A 413 -1.35 -28.14 4.18
C ASN A 413 -0.46 -29.22 4.81
N THR A 414 -0.36 -30.40 4.20
CA THR A 414 0.51 -31.51 4.67
C THR A 414 2.00 -31.19 4.58
N LYS A 415 2.39 -30.21 3.78
CA LYS A 415 3.79 -29.73 3.68
C LYS A 415 4.14 -28.72 4.77
N LEU A 416 3.17 -28.18 5.51
CA LEU A 416 3.39 -27.15 6.53
C LEU A 416 3.63 -27.76 7.92
N SER A 417 4.53 -27.14 8.68
CA SER A 417 4.71 -27.41 10.10
C SER A 417 3.76 -26.57 10.97
N ALA A 418 3.66 -26.92 12.26
CA ALA A 418 2.95 -26.10 13.24
C ALA A 418 3.48 -24.65 13.31
N VAL A 419 4.80 -24.46 13.16
CA VAL A 419 5.43 -23.13 13.17
C VAL A 419 4.98 -22.31 11.96
N ASP A 420 4.88 -22.94 10.79
CA ASP A 420 4.45 -22.31 9.55
C ASP A 420 3.00 -21.80 9.66
N ILE A 421 2.12 -22.61 10.24
CA ILE A 421 0.71 -22.25 10.47
C ILE A 421 0.60 -21.10 11.48
N VAL A 422 1.43 -21.09 12.53
CA VAL A 422 1.51 -19.98 13.49
C VAL A 422 1.91 -18.68 12.79
N LEU A 423 2.87 -18.73 11.85
CA LEU A 423 3.27 -17.55 11.08
C LEU A 423 2.12 -17.02 10.21
N ILE A 424 1.42 -17.91 9.50
CA ILE A 424 0.25 -17.56 8.69
C ILE A 424 -0.85 -16.96 9.56
N HIS A 425 -1.17 -17.58 10.70
CA HIS A 425 -2.16 -17.07 11.66
C HIS A 425 -1.78 -15.69 12.17
N LYS A 426 -0.52 -15.49 12.59
CA LYS A 426 -0.06 -14.20 13.11
C LYS A 426 -0.23 -13.09 12.07
N LYS A 427 -0.03 -13.40 10.80
CA LYS A 427 -0.21 -12.47 9.69
C LYS A 427 -1.69 -12.23 9.35
N TYR A 428 -2.52 -13.29 9.36
CA TYR A 428 -3.93 -13.25 8.96
C TYR A 428 -4.86 -13.89 10.01
N PRO A 429 -4.94 -13.31 11.22
CA PRO A 429 -5.71 -13.90 12.31
C PRO A 429 -7.21 -13.99 11.99
N GLN A 430 -7.70 -13.05 11.19
CA GLN A 430 -9.10 -12.99 10.78
C GLN A 430 -9.48 -14.10 9.79
N MET A 431 -8.54 -14.50 8.93
CA MET A 431 -8.73 -15.62 8.01
C MET A 431 -8.84 -16.93 8.78
N VAL A 432 -8.02 -17.12 9.82
CA VAL A 432 -8.10 -18.29 10.69
C VAL A 432 -9.48 -18.37 11.34
N ARG A 433 -9.98 -17.26 11.91
CA ARG A 433 -11.34 -17.22 12.47
C ARG A 433 -12.40 -17.67 11.47
N LYS A 434 -12.29 -17.21 10.22
CA LYS A 434 -13.21 -17.62 9.16
C LYS A 434 -13.14 -19.12 8.89
N ILE A 435 -11.93 -19.69 8.85
CA ILE A 435 -11.74 -21.14 8.70
C ILE A 435 -12.36 -21.89 9.88
N LEU A 436 -12.04 -21.49 11.12
CA LEU A 436 -12.56 -22.11 12.34
C LEU A 436 -14.08 -21.99 12.50
N ASN A 437 -14.69 -20.93 12.00
CA ASN A 437 -16.14 -20.72 12.10
C ASN A 437 -16.93 -21.32 10.94
N THR A 438 -16.27 -21.85 9.90
CA THR A 438 -16.92 -22.44 8.73
C THR A 438 -16.70 -23.95 8.73
N GLN A 439 -17.74 -24.74 9.01
CA GLN A 439 -17.64 -26.20 9.14
C GLN A 439 -16.95 -26.86 7.94
N SER A 440 -17.35 -26.50 6.72
CA SER A 440 -16.77 -27.06 5.49
C SER A 440 -15.29 -26.71 5.28
N LEU A 441 -14.77 -25.65 5.91
CA LEU A 441 -13.34 -25.32 5.86
C LEU A 441 -12.55 -26.03 6.97
N ARG A 442 -13.17 -26.26 8.13
CA ARG A 442 -12.55 -27.03 9.23
C ARG A 442 -12.27 -28.47 8.84
N GLU A 443 -13.20 -29.08 8.11
CA GLU A 443 -13.10 -30.47 7.66
C GLU A 443 -11.94 -30.70 6.67
N LEU A 444 -11.39 -29.64 6.07
CA LEU A 444 -10.23 -29.69 5.17
C LEU A 444 -8.88 -29.59 5.90
N LEU A 445 -8.89 -29.35 7.21
CA LEU A 445 -7.67 -29.23 8.01
C LEU A 445 -7.32 -30.54 8.70
N GLU A 446 -6.03 -30.84 8.74
CA GLU A 446 -5.49 -31.88 9.60
C GLU A 446 -5.85 -31.62 11.08
N PRO A 447 -6.24 -32.64 11.86
CA PRO A 447 -6.70 -32.45 13.25
C PRO A 447 -5.72 -31.68 14.14
N MET A 448 -4.41 -31.95 14.00
CA MET A 448 -3.35 -31.25 14.73
C MET A 448 -3.29 -29.75 14.40
N HIS A 449 -3.51 -29.39 13.13
CA HIS A 449 -3.52 -28.00 12.67
C HIS A 449 -4.77 -27.27 13.15
N LEU A 450 -5.92 -27.95 13.17
CA LEU A 450 -7.16 -27.42 13.70
C LEU A 450 -7.04 -27.08 15.20
N GLU A 451 -6.53 -28.01 16.01
CA GLU A 451 -6.31 -27.80 17.45
C GLU A 451 -5.40 -26.59 17.71
N LEU A 452 -4.31 -26.47 16.96
CA LEU A 452 -3.39 -25.34 17.05
C LEU A 452 -4.08 -24.00 16.75
N LEU A 453 -4.84 -23.93 15.65
CA LEU A 453 -5.56 -22.73 15.27
C LEU A 453 -6.63 -22.34 16.32
N GLU A 454 -7.32 -23.32 16.91
CA GLU A 454 -8.29 -23.08 17.99
C GLU A 454 -7.62 -22.50 19.24
N VAL A 455 -6.45 -23.01 19.62
CA VAL A 455 -5.65 -22.47 20.73
C VAL A 455 -5.24 -21.03 20.42
N MET A 456 -4.71 -20.76 19.22
CA MET A 456 -4.28 -19.42 18.82
C MET A 456 -5.42 -18.41 18.78
N ASN A 457 -6.61 -18.81 18.31
CA ASN A 457 -7.76 -17.93 18.23
C ASN A 457 -8.23 -17.44 19.62
N ARG A 458 -8.06 -18.26 20.67
CA ARG A 458 -8.36 -17.86 22.06
C ARG A 458 -7.45 -16.72 22.56
N TYR A 459 -6.24 -16.60 22.00
CA TYR A 459 -5.29 -15.53 22.33
C TYR A 459 -5.49 -14.25 21.52
N PHE A 460 -6.49 -14.21 20.62
CA PHE A 460 -6.83 -12.98 19.91
C PHE A 460 -7.60 -12.03 20.84
N ILE A 461 -6.87 -11.43 21.76
CA ILE A 461 -7.33 -10.38 22.67
C ILE A 461 -7.51 -9.12 21.81
N ILE A 462 -8.68 -8.48 21.86
CA ILE A 462 -8.87 -7.14 21.33
C ILE A 462 -7.80 -6.27 21.96
N GLN A 463 -6.85 -5.79 21.16
CA GLN A 463 -5.71 -5.06 21.70
C GLN A 463 -6.22 -3.82 22.48
N PRO A 464 -5.61 -3.48 23.64
CA PRO A 464 -6.04 -2.33 24.44
C PRO A 464 -6.22 -1.05 23.60
N PHE A 465 -5.36 -0.85 22.60
CA PHE A 465 -5.45 0.24 21.63
C PHE A 465 -6.81 0.31 20.91
N ILE A 466 -7.34 -0.82 20.44
CA ILE A 466 -8.60 -0.87 19.69
C ILE A 466 -9.77 -0.47 20.59
N THR A 467 -9.76 -0.97 21.83
CA THR A 467 -10.77 -0.64 22.84
C THR A 467 -10.74 0.85 23.15
N GLU A 468 -9.56 1.42 23.39
CA GLU A 468 -9.40 2.84 23.69
C GLU A 468 -9.89 3.74 22.54
N ILE A 469 -9.54 3.41 21.29
CA ILE A 469 -10.05 4.14 20.12
C ILE A 469 -11.57 4.07 20.01
N SER A 470 -12.17 2.90 20.27
CA SER A 470 -13.63 2.73 20.27
C SER A 470 -14.30 3.59 21.35
N GLU A 471 -13.72 3.64 22.55
CA GLU A 471 -14.23 4.50 23.63
C GLU A 471 -14.17 5.97 23.25
N GLN A 472 -13.06 6.43 22.65
CA GLN A 472 -12.94 7.80 22.15
C GLN A 472 -13.96 8.09 21.03
N ALA A 473 -14.17 7.15 20.11
CA ALA A 473 -15.15 7.29 19.04
C ALA A 473 -16.58 7.32 19.59
N LYS A 474 -16.90 6.52 20.62
CA LYS A 474 -18.20 6.54 21.31
C LYS A 474 -18.48 7.90 21.94
N GLY A 475 -17.45 8.55 22.50
CA GLY A 475 -17.52 9.92 23.01
C GLY A 475 -17.58 11.04 21.97
N TRP A 476 -17.54 10.75 20.66
CA TRP A 476 -17.48 11.79 19.62
C TRP A 476 -18.87 12.25 19.15
N ASP A 477 -19.24 13.50 19.35
CA ASP A 477 -20.48 14.06 18.82
C ASP A 477 -20.35 14.38 17.32
N LEU A 478 -21.13 13.68 16.51
CA LEU A 478 -21.18 13.82 15.05
C LEU A 478 -21.83 15.13 14.59
N GLN A 479 -22.69 15.75 15.40
CA GLN A 479 -23.37 17.00 15.02
C GLN A 479 -22.44 18.21 15.17
N THR A 480 -21.69 18.24 16.28
CA THR A 480 -20.74 19.32 16.56
C THR A 480 -19.34 19.04 16.01
N ASN A 481 -19.10 17.79 15.57
CA ASN A 481 -17.81 17.26 15.15
C ASN A 481 -16.71 17.46 16.21
N LYS A 482 -17.06 17.16 17.46
CA LYS A 482 -16.23 17.38 18.65
C LYS A 482 -16.49 16.30 19.70
N PRO A 483 -15.62 16.12 20.70
CA PRO A 483 -15.92 15.29 21.86
C PRO A 483 -17.20 15.79 22.56
N SER A 484 -18.06 14.88 22.99
CA SER A 484 -19.26 15.21 23.74
C SER A 484 -18.88 15.85 25.08
N GLU A 485 -19.50 16.97 25.43
CA GLU A 485 -19.21 17.72 26.68
C GLU A 485 -19.40 16.88 27.95
N GLU A 486 -20.18 15.79 27.89
CA GLU A 486 -20.39 14.85 29.00
C GLU A 486 -19.17 13.94 29.28
N MET A 487 -18.21 13.87 28.35
CA MET A 487 -16.93 13.20 28.54
C MET A 487 -15.81 14.23 28.70
N ASP A 488 -15.79 14.95 29.82
CA ASP A 488 -14.54 15.60 30.26
C ASP A 488 -13.57 14.50 30.75
N VAL A 489 -12.88 13.87 29.79
CA VAL A 489 -11.93 12.77 30.01
C VAL A 489 -10.77 13.20 30.93
N VAL A 490 -10.51 14.50 31.07
CA VAL A 490 -9.52 15.03 32.02
C VAL A 490 -9.91 14.71 33.47
N ALA A 491 -11.21 14.59 33.78
CA ALA A 491 -11.68 14.12 35.08
C ALA A 491 -11.53 12.60 35.26
N VAL A 492 -11.67 11.81 34.19
CA VAL A 492 -11.62 10.33 34.24
C VAL A 492 -10.18 9.81 34.25
N ALA A 493 -9.28 10.38 33.44
CA ALA A 493 -7.87 9.97 33.39
C ALA A 493 -7.09 10.33 34.67
N LYS A 494 -7.49 11.39 35.39
CA LYS A 494 -6.94 11.70 36.73
C LYS A 494 -7.36 10.69 37.81
N PHE A 495 -8.40 9.88 37.57
CA PHE A 495 -8.86 8.86 38.52
C PHE A 495 -8.25 7.47 38.28
N THR A 496 -7.81 7.15 37.06
CA THR A 496 -7.25 5.83 36.73
C THR A 496 -5.74 5.70 36.99
N LEU A 497 -4.98 6.79 37.10
CA LEU A 497 -3.54 6.76 37.45
C LEU A 497 -3.24 6.94 38.95
N LYS A 498 -4.27 6.92 39.82
CA LYS A 498 -4.11 6.74 41.27
C LYS A 498 -4.66 5.37 41.69
N LYS A 499 -3.96 4.31 41.33
CA LYS A 499 -4.00 3.03 42.07
C LYS A 499 -2.73 2.23 41.85
#